data_AF-A0AAD6ZJV6-F1
#
_entry.id   AF-A0AAD6ZJV6-F1
#
_cell.length_a   1.000
_cell.length_b   1.000
_cell.length_c   1.000
_cell.angle_alpha   90.00
_cell.angle_beta   90.00
_cell.angle_gamma   90.00
#
_symmetry.space_group_name_H-M   'P 1'
#
loop_
_entity.id
_entity.type
_entity.pdbx_description
1 polymer ?
#
loop_
_entity_poly.entity_id
_entity_poly.type
_entity_poly.pdbx_seq_one_letter_code
_entity_poly.pdbx_strand_id
1 'polypeptide(L)'
;MSPGKTHEAIETIAGVTVSSVQFQPTDRPIEDRFSITASPDGARLMLGVYDGHSGSDTAEYISKILPPALLACPPQDHIRIFEQTDKAMLDAFKNDHAPFCVRRSKEWLHNARVLRSGCTALILDIDIPGMVAHYSNAGDCRGLVCDKVRDLEAPDAVLQIQQTIDLNAKSRSEQERLKLEHPNETMLVVSGRLFGKLMSTRGFGDGYYKLPRGINNRQHKKYVDVLSALDKEKGKVPLNAQYNSYFYGYRTPPYLIATPDTGVMTLNPDSFIVCGSDGLYDLVTSEVITQTVRQGIRDGVENLAAHLLEAVTAMGIGDDVTILVLTFN
;
A
#
# COMPACT_ATOMS: atom_id res chain seq x y z
N MET A 1 24.75 5.89 12.66
CA MET A 1 23.59 5.82 11.77
C MET A 1 23.38 7.22 11.24
N SER A 2 23.16 7.37 9.92
CA SER A 2 22.75 8.66 9.34
C SER A 2 21.44 9.09 10.02
N PRO A 3 21.25 10.35 10.41
CA PRO A 3 19.95 10.80 10.92
C PRO A 3 18.92 10.56 9.81
N GLY A 4 17.83 9.84 10.14
CA GLY A 4 16.76 9.59 9.19
C GLY A 4 16.17 10.91 8.64
N LYS A 5 15.56 10.85 7.45
CA LYS A 5 14.95 12.03 6.83
C LYS A 5 13.47 12.06 7.16
N THR A 6 12.99 13.19 7.68
CA THR A 6 11.59 13.39 8.06
C THR A 6 10.98 14.52 7.23
N HIS A 7 9.76 14.33 6.76
CA HIS A 7 8.94 15.33 6.09
C HIS A 7 7.56 15.38 6.73
N GLU A 8 7.11 16.56 7.13
CA GLU A 8 5.87 16.76 7.88
C GLU A 8 5.02 17.85 7.22
N ALA A 9 3.70 17.68 7.25
CA ALA A 9 2.75 18.69 6.78
C ALA A 9 1.42 18.61 7.53
N ILE A 10 0.71 19.72 7.58
CA ILE A 10 -0.67 19.82 8.07
C ILE A 10 -1.50 20.50 6.98
N GLU A 11 -2.62 19.89 6.62
CA GLU A 11 -3.57 20.43 5.64
C GLU A 11 -4.97 20.52 6.26
N THR A 12 -5.66 21.64 6.04
CA THR A 12 -7.06 21.80 6.45
C THR A 12 -7.94 21.88 5.21
N ILE A 13 -8.88 20.94 5.10
CA ILE A 13 -9.74 20.79 3.93
C ILE A 13 -11.17 20.57 4.41
N ALA A 14 -12.13 21.36 3.93
CA ALA A 14 -13.56 21.15 4.20
C ALA A 14 -13.95 20.91 5.67
N GLY A 15 -13.28 21.60 6.62
CA GLY A 15 -13.57 21.46 8.05
C GLY A 15 -12.91 20.26 8.72
N VAL A 16 -12.03 19.52 8.04
CA VAL A 16 -11.17 18.50 8.65
C VAL A 16 -9.70 18.93 8.60
N THR A 17 -8.91 18.43 9.53
CA THR A 17 -7.47 18.65 9.61
C THR A 17 -6.76 17.32 9.40
N VAL A 18 -5.80 17.29 8.47
CA VAL A 18 -4.96 16.12 8.19
C VAL A 18 -3.52 16.46 8.51
N SER A 19 -2.99 15.83 9.55
CA SER A 19 -1.56 15.81 9.85
C SER A 19 -0.89 14.67 9.09
N SER A 20 0.32 14.89 8.58
CA SER A 20 1.08 13.86 7.87
C SER A 20 2.56 13.88 8.25
N VAL A 21 3.17 12.69 8.24
CA VAL A 21 4.61 12.54 8.33
C VAL A 21 5.11 11.39 7.45
N GLN A 22 6.25 11.59 6.82
CA GLN A 22 7.05 10.54 6.19
C GLN A 22 8.44 10.49 6.82
N PHE A 23 8.94 9.29 7.10
CA PHE A 23 10.25 9.06 7.68
C PHE A 23 10.99 7.94 6.94
N GLN A 24 12.24 8.23 6.58
CA GLN A 24 13.14 7.27 5.95
C GLN A 24 14.33 7.00 6.90
N PRO A 25 14.48 5.77 7.45
CA PRO A 25 15.53 5.45 8.41
C PRO A 25 16.94 5.27 7.83
N THR A 26 17.07 5.17 6.50
CA THR A 26 18.34 4.88 5.83
C THR A 26 18.72 5.94 4.80
N ASP A 27 19.89 5.82 4.17
CA ASP A 27 20.30 6.74 3.10
C ASP A 27 19.63 6.42 1.74
N ARG A 28 18.86 5.33 1.64
CA ARG A 28 18.11 5.00 0.41
C ARG A 28 17.00 6.05 0.16
N PRO A 29 16.55 6.23 -1.09
CA PRO A 29 15.37 7.05 -1.36
C PRO A 29 14.12 6.40 -0.78
N ILE A 30 13.25 7.20 -0.16
CA ILE A 30 11.97 6.73 0.36
C ILE A 30 11.11 6.14 -0.78
N GLU A 31 10.60 4.94 -0.54
CA GLU A 31 9.76 4.18 -1.48
C GLU A 31 8.28 4.47 -1.24
N ASP A 32 7.90 4.75 0.02
CA ASP A 32 6.56 5.18 0.43
C ASP A 32 6.07 6.47 -0.25
N ARG A 33 4.76 6.53 -0.50
CA ARG A 33 4.02 7.74 -0.87
C ARG A 33 2.71 7.86 -0.09
N PHE A 34 2.15 9.07 -0.09
CA PHE A 34 0.77 9.30 0.30
C PHE A 34 0.07 10.28 -0.64
N SER A 35 -1.25 10.37 -0.54
CA SER A 35 -2.06 11.36 -1.24
C SER A 35 -3.20 11.85 -0.36
N ILE A 36 -3.49 13.15 -0.43
CA ILE A 36 -4.69 13.78 0.14
C ILE A 36 -5.39 14.45 -1.05
N THR A 37 -6.62 14.05 -1.35
CA THR A 37 -7.33 14.56 -2.54
C THR A 37 -8.81 14.74 -2.23
N ALA A 38 -9.34 15.95 -2.41
CA ALA A 38 -10.76 16.23 -2.17
C ALA A 38 -11.54 16.40 -3.48
N SER A 39 -12.84 16.11 -3.43
CA SER A 39 -13.76 16.53 -4.48
C SER A 39 -13.84 18.06 -4.56
N PRO A 40 -14.21 18.64 -5.71
CA PRO A 40 -14.28 20.09 -5.87
C PRO A 40 -15.21 20.81 -4.89
N ASP A 41 -16.26 20.12 -4.42
CA ASP A 41 -17.21 20.62 -3.42
C ASP A 41 -16.78 20.37 -1.97
N GLY A 42 -15.65 19.67 -1.76
CA GLY A 42 -15.14 19.30 -0.43
C GLY A 42 -15.98 18.26 0.30
N ALA A 43 -17.01 17.66 -0.32
CA ALA A 43 -17.87 16.68 0.34
C ALA A 43 -17.19 15.31 0.50
N ARG A 44 -16.29 14.96 -0.43
CA ARG A 44 -15.49 13.72 -0.39
C ARG A 44 -14.03 14.04 -0.21
N LEU A 45 -13.38 13.34 0.70
CA LEU A 45 -11.93 13.40 0.91
C LEU A 45 -11.32 12.00 0.79
N MET A 46 -10.35 11.85 -0.10
CA MET A 46 -9.56 10.64 -0.23
C MET A 46 -8.20 10.78 0.44
N LEU A 47 -7.93 9.86 1.37
CA LEU A 47 -6.61 9.63 1.93
C LEU A 47 -6.04 8.36 1.30
N GLY A 48 -4.78 8.40 0.86
CA GLY A 48 -4.08 7.26 0.28
C GLY A 48 -2.71 7.06 0.92
N VAL A 49 -2.37 5.82 1.25
CA VAL A 49 -1.01 5.42 1.66
C VAL A 49 -0.55 4.29 0.74
N TYR A 50 0.68 4.44 0.22
CA TYR A 50 1.25 3.59 -0.81
C TYR A 50 2.64 3.15 -0.36
N ASP A 51 2.75 1.93 0.13
CA ASP A 51 4.03 1.37 0.56
C ASP A 51 4.73 0.76 -0.65
N GLY A 52 5.82 1.40 -1.07
CA GLY A 52 6.56 1.02 -2.27
C GLY A 52 7.71 0.09 -1.93
N HIS A 53 8.02 -0.86 -2.82
CA HIS A 53 9.17 -1.73 -2.63
C HIS A 53 9.95 -2.04 -3.89
N SER A 54 11.25 -2.26 -3.71
CA SER A 54 12.20 -2.51 -4.80
C SER A 54 12.27 -1.34 -5.80
N GLY A 55 12.13 -0.11 -5.33
CA GLY A 55 12.09 1.14 -6.05
C GLY A 55 10.75 1.86 -5.89
N SER A 56 10.76 3.19 -5.95
CA SER A 56 9.57 4.01 -5.74
C SER A 56 8.69 4.22 -6.99
N ASP A 57 9.07 3.68 -8.16
CA ASP A 57 8.41 4.02 -9.44
C ASP A 57 6.91 3.67 -9.43
N THR A 58 6.53 2.52 -8.84
CA THR A 58 5.12 2.10 -8.75
C THR A 58 4.34 2.98 -7.79
N ALA A 59 4.84 3.19 -6.57
CA ALA A 59 4.20 4.04 -5.57
C ALA A 59 4.00 5.47 -6.08
N GLU A 60 5.02 6.03 -6.72
CA GLU A 60 4.98 7.37 -7.36
C GLU A 60 3.92 7.46 -8.47
N TYR A 61 3.78 6.40 -9.27
CA TYR A 61 2.80 6.39 -10.35
C TYR A 61 1.38 6.25 -9.81
N ILE A 62 1.15 5.25 -8.94
CA ILE A 62 -0.17 4.93 -8.39
C ILE A 62 -0.71 6.07 -7.53
N SER A 63 0.12 6.70 -6.69
CA SER A 63 -0.29 7.83 -5.85
C SER A 63 -0.79 9.04 -6.63
N LYS A 64 -0.40 9.17 -7.91
CA LYS A 64 -0.83 10.26 -8.78
C LYS A 64 -2.08 9.95 -9.59
N ILE A 65 -2.20 8.71 -10.10
CA ILE A 65 -3.26 8.37 -11.05
C ILE A 65 -4.49 7.77 -10.39
N LEU A 66 -4.33 7.08 -9.27
CA LEU A 66 -5.41 6.32 -8.64
C LEU A 66 -6.42 7.22 -7.91
N PRO A 67 -6.01 8.19 -7.05
CA PRO A 67 -6.97 9.06 -6.36
C PRO A 67 -7.95 9.81 -7.27
N PRO A 68 -7.52 10.53 -8.33
CA PRO A 68 -8.47 11.22 -9.19
C PRO A 68 -9.39 10.26 -9.96
N ALA A 69 -8.92 9.07 -10.31
CA ALA A 69 -9.75 8.07 -10.98
C ALA A 69 -10.84 7.51 -10.05
N LEU A 70 -10.52 7.28 -8.78
CA LEU A 70 -11.47 6.84 -7.76
C LEU A 70 -12.48 7.94 -7.42
N LEU A 71 -12.04 9.19 -7.24
CA LEU A 71 -12.95 10.32 -6.96
C LEU A 71 -14.00 10.52 -8.07
N ALA A 72 -13.66 10.17 -9.32
CA ALA A 72 -14.55 10.27 -10.46
C ALA A 72 -15.66 9.19 -10.50
N CYS A 73 -15.65 8.22 -9.59
CA CYS A 73 -16.65 7.17 -9.48
C CYS A 73 -17.15 7.00 -8.02
N PRO A 74 -18.26 6.29 -7.79
CA PRO A 74 -18.70 6.01 -6.43
C PRO A 74 -17.88 4.83 -5.83
N PRO A 75 -17.82 4.70 -4.48
CA PRO A 75 -16.99 3.69 -3.80
C PRO A 75 -17.19 2.24 -4.27
N GLN A 76 -18.40 1.88 -4.72
CA GLN A 76 -18.72 0.53 -5.18
C GLN A 76 -17.95 0.13 -6.46
N ASP A 77 -17.44 1.11 -7.20
CA ASP A 77 -16.64 0.89 -8.40
C ASP A 77 -15.13 0.76 -8.13
N HIS A 78 -14.66 0.96 -6.89
CA HIS A 78 -13.23 0.99 -6.58
C HIS A 78 -12.50 -0.29 -7.00
N ILE A 79 -13.07 -1.46 -6.75
CA ILE A 79 -12.51 -2.74 -7.19
C ILE A 79 -12.21 -2.73 -8.69
N ARG A 80 -13.20 -2.30 -9.48
CA ARG A 80 -13.09 -2.21 -10.94
C ARG A 80 -12.00 -1.24 -11.36
N ILE A 81 -11.86 -0.09 -10.69
CA ILE A 81 -10.81 0.90 -11.01
C ILE A 81 -9.41 0.36 -10.70
N PHE A 82 -9.22 -0.31 -9.57
CA PHE A 82 -7.94 -0.96 -9.22
C PHE A 82 -7.56 -2.02 -10.26
N GLU A 83 -8.49 -2.92 -10.63
CA GLU A 83 -8.27 -3.96 -11.63
C GLU A 83 -7.98 -3.40 -13.02
N GLN A 84 -8.70 -2.36 -13.44
CA GLN A 84 -8.46 -1.67 -14.71
C GLN A 84 -7.09 -1.00 -14.76
N THR A 85 -6.68 -0.39 -13.65
CA THR A 85 -5.37 0.27 -13.51
C THR A 85 -4.24 -0.74 -13.62
N ASP A 86 -4.33 -1.85 -12.88
CA ASP A 86 -3.32 -2.92 -12.93
C ASP A 86 -3.25 -3.59 -14.30
N LYS A 87 -4.41 -3.85 -14.90
CA LYS A 87 -4.49 -4.39 -16.27
C LYS A 87 -3.84 -3.44 -17.28
N ALA A 88 -4.06 -2.14 -17.16
CA ALA A 88 -3.47 -1.14 -18.05
C ALA A 88 -1.93 -1.13 -17.92
N MET A 89 -1.40 -1.21 -16.71
CA MET A 89 0.05 -1.32 -16.46
C MET A 89 0.64 -2.59 -17.10
N LEU A 90 -0.01 -3.75 -16.89
CA LEU A 90 0.41 -5.02 -17.48
C LEU A 90 0.36 -4.98 -19.00
N ASP A 91 -0.70 -4.44 -19.58
CA ASP A 91 -0.89 -4.36 -21.03
C ASP A 91 0.13 -3.41 -21.67
N ALA A 92 0.39 -2.24 -21.07
CA ALA A 92 1.41 -1.31 -21.55
C ALA A 92 2.79 -1.99 -21.66
N PHE A 93 3.23 -2.67 -20.60
CA PHE A 93 4.48 -3.42 -20.62
C PHE A 93 4.48 -4.57 -21.63
N LYS A 94 3.42 -5.39 -21.67
CA LYS A 94 3.33 -6.53 -22.59
C LYS A 94 3.37 -6.07 -24.05
N ASN A 95 2.73 -4.95 -24.38
CA ASN A 95 2.74 -4.37 -25.72
C ASN A 95 4.14 -3.92 -26.14
N ASP A 96 4.89 -3.29 -25.23
CA ASP A 96 6.28 -2.89 -25.46
C ASP A 96 7.25 -4.07 -25.60
N HIS A 97 6.86 -5.26 -25.14
CA HIS A 97 7.71 -6.46 -25.09
C HIS A 97 7.08 -7.67 -25.79
N ALA A 98 6.16 -7.43 -26.72
CA ALA A 98 5.55 -8.49 -27.53
C ALA A 98 6.60 -9.12 -28.47
N PRO A 99 6.49 -10.44 -28.79
CA PRO A 99 7.48 -11.16 -29.61
C PRO A 99 7.75 -10.58 -31.02
N PHE A 100 6.90 -9.70 -31.51
CA PHE A 100 7.02 -9.03 -32.81
C PHE A 100 6.94 -7.50 -32.71
N CYS A 101 7.16 -6.95 -31.52
CA CYS A 101 7.21 -5.51 -31.33
C CYS A 101 8.42 -4.93 -32.08
N VAL A 102 8.18 -4.33 -33.25
CA VAL A 102 9.22 -3.72 -34.10
C VAL A 102 9.79 -2.46 -33.44
N ARG A 103 8.95 -1.71 -32.72
CA ARG A 103 9.34 -0.50 -32.01
C ARG A 103 8.53 -0.35 -30.74
N ARG A 104 9.23 -0.23 -29.61
CA ARG A 104 8.60 0.07 -28.31
C ARG A 104 8.00 1.48 -28.29
N SER A 105 7.02 1.69 -27.44
CA SER A 105 6.48 3.02 -27.15
C SER A 105 7.58 3.95 -26.62
N LYS A 106 7.33 5.27 -26.63
CA LYS A 106 8.28 6.23 -26.03
C LYS A 106 8.41 6.02 -24.51
N GLU A 107 7.36 5.54 -23.87
CA GLU A 107 7.24 5.33 -22.42
C GLU A 107 7.69 3.94 -21.97
N TRP A 108 8.24 3.10 -22.85
CA TRP A 108 8.53 1.70 -22.53
C TRP A 108 9.40 1.50 -21.28
N LEU A 109 10.33 2.42 -21.05
CA LEU A 109 11.21 2.38 -19.88
C LEU A 109 10.45 2.73 -18.61
N HIS A 110 9.53 3.70 -18.68
CA HIS A 110 8.64 4.03 -17.56
C HIS A 110 7.70 2.85 -17.27
N ASN A 111 7.02 2.32 -18.29
CA ASN A 111 6.14 1.16 -18.15
C ASN A 111 6.84 -0.03 -17.51
N ALA A 112 8.09 -0.30 -17.90
CA ALA A 112 8.88 -1.38 -17.33
C ALA A 112 9.35 -1.10 -15.89
N ARG A 113 9.63 0.15 -15.51
CA ARG A 113 9.99 0.52 -14.13
C ARG A 113 8.81 0.43 -13.16
N VAL A 114 7.65 0.95 -13.58
CA VAL A 114 6.39 0.90 -12.83
C VAL A 114 5.87 -0.53 -12.73
N LEU A 115 6.15 -1.41 -13.71
CA LEU A 115 5.79 -2.82 -13.56
C LEU A 115 6.83 -3.62 -12.74
N ARG A 116 8.09 -3.16 -12.67
CA ARG A 116 9.16 -3.88 -11.97
C ARG A 116 9.08 -3.71 -10.45
N SER A 117 8.99 -2.46 -9.99
CA SER A 117 8.78 -2.19 -8.56
C SER A 117 7.39 -2.64 -8.16
N GLY A 118 7.12 -2.74 -6.86
CA GLY A 118 5.79 -3.04 -6.36
C GLY A 118 5.30 -1.96 -5.43
N CYS A 119 4.01 -1.99 -5.13
CA CYS A 119 3.40 -1.05 -4.22
C CYS A 119 2.10 -1.61 -3.62
N THR A 120 1.94 -1.50 -2.30
CA THR A 120 0.64 -1.63 -1.65
C THR A 120 -0.21 -0.38 -1.89
N ALA A 121 -1.52 -0.45 -1.64
CA ALA A 121 -2.36 0.74 -1.69
C ALA A 121 -3.52 0.61 -0.70
N LEU A 122 -3.54 1.50 0.30
CA LEU A 122 -4.68 1.74 1.16
C LEU A 122 -5.33 3.06 0.75
N ILE A 123 -6.62 3.02 0.44
CA ILE A 123 -7.44 4.22 0.18
C ILE A 123 -8.57 4.29 1.21
N LEU A 124 -8.75 5.45 1.83
CA LEU A 124 -9.98 5.82 2.54
C LEU A 124 -10.68 6.93 1.77
N ASP A 125 -11.89 6.65 1.29
CA ASP A 125 -12.79 7.59 0.64
C ASP A 125 -13.88 8.01 1.62
N ILE A 126 -13.72 9.22 2.13
CA ILE A 126 -14.46 9.76 3.26
C ILE A 126 -15.56 10.67 2.74
N ASP A 127 -16.81 10.25 2.92
CA ASP A 127 -17.98 11.12 2.80
C ASP A 127 -18.09 11.94 4.09
N ILE A 128 -17.67 13.21 4.02
CA ILE A 128 -17.63 14.12 5.17
C ILE A 128 -19.05 14.42 5.68
N PRO A 129 -20.03 14.85 4.85
CA PRO A 129 -21.40 15.04 5.31
C PRO A 129 -22.06 13.76 5.83
N GLY A 130 -21.80 12.63 5.18
CA GLY A 130 -22.34 11.33 5.56
C GLY A 130 -21.70 10.69 6.80
N MET A 131 -20.53 11.19 7.22
CA MET A 131 -19.72 10.62 8.30
C MET A 131 -19.45 9.11 8.11
N VAL A 132 -19.02 8.76 6.89
CA VAL A 132 -18.69 7.39 6.51
C VAL A 132 -17.37 7.37 5.74
N ALA A 133 -16.49 6.42 6.08
CA ALA A 133 -15.30 6.13 5.30
C ALA A 133 -15.45 4.79 4.58
N HIS A 134 -15.34 4.78 3.26
CA HIS A 134 -15.18 3.57 2.48
C HIS A 134 -13.70 3.26 2.34
N TYR A 135 -13.28 2.05 2.72
CA TYR A 135 -11.90 1.64 2.55
C TYR A 135 -11.71 0.75 1.32
N SER A 136 -10.52 0.82 0.73
CA SER A 136 -10.04 -0.10 -0.30
C SER A 136 -8.58 -0.42 0.00
N ASN A 137 -8.29 -1.62 0.50
CA ASN A 137 -6.95 -2.04 0.92
C ASN A 137 -6.39 -3.15 0.02
N ALA A 138 -5.26 -2.90 -0.63
CA ALA A 138 -4.50 -3.86 -1.41
C ALA A 138 -3.06 -3.94 -0.88
N GLY A 139 -2.86 -4.73 0.17
CA GLY A 139 -1.57 -4.95 0.81
C GLY A 139 -1.67 -4.86 2.33
N ASP A 140 -0.58 -4.46 2.98
CA ASP A 140 -0.38 -4.44 4.43
C ASP A 140 -0.18 -3.04 5.03
N CYS A 141 -0.49 -1.99 4.28
CA CYS A 141 -0.90 -0.72 4.88
C CYS A 141 -2.17 -0.91 5.71
N ARG A 142 -2.35 -0.08 6.76
CA ARG A 142 -3.52 -0.18 7.64
C ARG A 142 -4.17 1.16 7.94
N GLY A 143 -5.51 1.14 7.86
CA GLY A 143 -6.39 2.24 8.23
C GLY A 143 -7.10 1.91 9.53
N LEU A 144 -7.19 2.90 10.42
CA LEU A 144 -7.75 2.83 11.77
C LEU A 144 -8.73 4.00 11.95
N VAL A 145 -9.90 3.73 12.52
CA VAL A 145 -10.84 4.74 13.01
C VAL A 145 -11.10 4.48 14.49
N CYS A 146 -11.01 5.53 15.31
CA CYS A 146 -11.38 5.49 16.72
C CYS A 146 -11.99 6.82 17.18
N ASP A 147 -12.72 6.81 18.30
CA ASP A 147 -13.28 8.02 18.91
C ASP A 147 -12.24 8.75 19.78
N LYS A 148 -12.31 10.08 19.84
CA LYS A 148 -11.51 10.98 20.69
C LYS A 148 -11.90 10.84 22.17
N VAL A 149 -13.20 10.78 22.48
CA VAL A 149 -13.76 11.10 23.82
C VAL A 149 -14.53 9.94 24.46
N ARG A 150 -14.39 8.68 24.02
CA ARG A 150 -14.87 7.58 24.88
C ARG A 150 -13.93 7.44 26.07
N ASP A 151 -14.33 8.08 27.15
CA ASP A 151 -13.63 8.13 28.41
C ASP A 151 -13.26 6.72 28.88
N LEU A 152 -11.97 6.56 29.17
CA LEU A 152 -11.43 5.47 30.00
C LEU A 152 -11.91 5.58 31.45
N GLU A 153 -12.83 6.50 31.78
CA GLU A 153 -13.44 6.65 33.12
C GLU A 153 -14.29 5.45 33.53
N ALA A 154 -14.67 4.58 32.58
CA ALA A 154 -15.17 3.25 32.89
C ALA A 154 -14.00 2.24 32.79
N PRO A 155 -13.63 1.56 33.90
CA PRO A 155 -12.57 0.54 33.93
C PRO A 155 -12.72 -0.58 32.89
N ASP A 156 -13.94 -0.78 32.38
CA ASP A 156 -14.33 -1.82 31.43
C ASP A 156 -14.70 -1.27 30.03
N ALA A 157 -14.45 0.00 29.73
CA ALA A 157 -14.72 0.56 28.40
C ALA A 157 -13.78 -0.03 27.35
N VAL A 158 -14.27 -1.00 26.58
CA VAL A 158 -13.56 -1.59 25.44
C VAL A 158 -13.33 -0.51 24.37
N LEU A 159 -12.06 -0.31 23.98
CA LEU A 159 -11.69 0.52 22.84
C LEU A 159 -12.41 0.02 21.58
N GLN A 160 -13.30 0.85 21.04
CA GLN A 160 -13.97 0.57 19.77
C GLN A 160 -13.06 1.04 18.64
N ILE A 161 -12.24 0.12 18.15
CA ILE A 161 -11.34 0.35 17.02
C ILE A 161 -11.92 -0.36 15.80
N GLN A 162 -12.21 0.42 14.76
CA GLN A 162 -12.45 -0.12 13.42
C GLN A 162 -11.13 -0.06 12.66
N GLN A 163 -10.70 -1.16 12.05
CA GLN A 163 -9.45 -1.18 11.30
C GLN A 163 -9.52 -2.11 10.09
N THR A 164 -8.73 -1.81 9.06
CA THR A 164 -8.51 -2.74 7.94
C THR A 164 -7.65 -3.91 8.39
N ILE A 165 -7.69 -5.00 7.62
CA ILE A 165 -6.81 -6.16 7.82
C ILE A 165 -5.65 -6.10 6.83
N ASP A 166 -4.49 -6.57 7.26
CA ASP A 166 -3.32 -6.72 6.39
C ASP A 166 -3.54 -7.87 5.41
N LEU A 167 -3.18 -7.66 4.15
CA LEU A 167 -3.31 -8.62 3.06
C LEU A 167 -1.95 -8.92 2.44
N ASN A 168 -1.20 -9.78 3.13
CA ASN A 168 0.11 -10.23 2.72
C ASN A 168 0.29 -11.75 2.88
N ALA A 169 1.49 -12.26 2.61
CA ALA A 169 1.77 -13.69 2.61
C ALA A 169 1.68 -14.34 4.00
N LYS A 170 1.69 -13.56 5.10
CA LYS A 170 1.45 -14.06 6.45
C LYS A 170 -0.04 -14.13 6.78
N SER A 171 -0.89 -13.37 6.08
CA SER A 171 -2.33 -13.35 6.29
C SER A 171 -2.96 -14.70 5.97
N ARG A 172 -3.72 -15.25 6.92
CA ARG A 172 -4.40 -16.55 6.75
C ARG A 172 -5.37 -16.53 5.58
N SER A 173 -6.16 -15.46 5.45
CA SER A 173 -7.12 -15.25 4.36
C SER A 173 -6.44 -15.30 2.99
N GLU A 174 -5.26 -14.68 2.86
CA GLU A 174 -4.50 -14.65 1.61
C GLU A 174 -3.86 -16.00 1.29
N GLN A 175 -3.34 -16.72 2.31
CA GLN A 175 -2.86 -18.09 2.10
C GLN A 175 -3.97 -19.04 1.67
N GLU A 176 -5.18 -18.88 2.23
CA GLU A 176 -6.36 -19.66 1.83
C GLU A 176 -6.80 -19.30 0.41
N ARG A 177 -6.85 -17.99 0.07
CA ARG A 177 -7.13 -17.51 -1.29
C ARG A 177 -6.17 -18.09 -2.32
N LEU A 178 -4.86 -18.00 -2.08
CA LEU A 178 -3.84 -18.53 -2.99
C LEU A 178 -3.98 -20.05 -3.21
N LYS A 179 -4.31 -20.82 -2.16
CA LYS A 179 -4.56 -22.27 -2.30
C LYS A 179 -5.78 -22.58 -3.16
N LEU A 180 -6.82 -21.74 -3.07
CA LEU A 180 -8.06 -21.90 -3.85
C LEU A 180 -7.86 -21.51 -5.31
N GLU A 181 -7.14 -20.41 -5.58
CA GLU A 181 -6.89 -19.92 -6.94
C GLU A 181 -5.88 -20.77 -7.71
N HIS A 182 -4.94 -21.41 -7.02
CA HIS A 182 -3.87 -22.22 -7.60
C HIS A 182 -3.94 -23.68 -7.12
N PRO A 183 -5.02 -24.42 -7.44
CA PRO A 183 -5.16 -25.78 -6.98
C PRO A 183 -4.04 -26.65 -7.54
N ASN A 184 -3.48 -27.53 -6.70
CA ASN A 184 -2.35 -28.43 -7.01
C ASN A 184 -0.97 -27.75 -7.13
N GLU A 185 -0.85 -26.49 -6.73
CA GLU A 185 0.44 -25.84 -6.54
C GLU A 185 0.82 -25.82 -5.07
N THR A 186 2.00 -26.34 -4.76
CA THR A 186 2.56 -26.34 -3.41
C THR A 186 3.66 -25.30 -3.31
N MET A 187 4.02 -24.89 -2.10
CA MET A 187 5.14 -23.96 -1.86
C MET A 187 4.92 -22.56 -2.47
N LEU A 188 3.66 -22.12 -2.59
CA LEU A 188 3.34 -20.75 -2.99
C LEU A 188 3.78 -19.74 -1.94
N VAL A 189 3.62 -20.06 -0.65
CA VAL A 189 4.16 -19.28 0.46
C VAL A 189 5.22 -20.10 1.17
N VAL A 190 6.44 -19.56 1.22
CA VAL A 190 7.62 -20.19 1.84
C VAL A 190 8.21 -19.20 2.82
N SER A 191 8.42 -19.62 4.07
CA SER A 191 8.92 -18.75 5.14
C SER A 191 8.13 -17.44 5.27
N GLY A 192 6.80 -17.51 5.12
CA GLY A 192 5.90 -16.36 5.22
C GLY A 192 5.98 -15.37 4.05
N ARG A 193 6.57 -15.74 2.91
CA ARG A 193 6.70 -14.90 1.71
C ARG A 193 6.21 -15.64 0.46
N LEU A 194 5.52 -14.95 -0.44
CA LEU A 194 5.12 -15.44 -1.75
C LEU A 194 6.36 -15.81 -2.59
N PHE A 195 6.39 -17.05 -3.07
CA PHE A 195 7.54 -17.74 -3.65
C PHE A 195 8.82 -17.59 -2.82
N GLY A 196 8.72 -17.45 -1.49
CA GLY A 196 9.86 -17.28 -0.60
C GLY A 196 10.56 -15.93 -0.70
N LYS A 197 9.99 -14.94 -1.39
CA LYS A 197 10.63 -13.64 -1.61
C LYS A 197 9.73 -12.44 -1.30
N LEU A 198 8.54 -12.37 -1.87
CA LEU A 198 7.67 -11.20 -1.78
C LEU A 198 6.79 -11.27 -0.52
N MET A 199 6.65 -10.17 0.23
CA MET A 199 5.72 -10.13 1.37
C MET A 199 4.28 -9.95 0.89
N SER A 200 4.02 -9.00 0.00
CA SER A 200 2.70 -8.66 -0.50
C SER A 200 2.07 -9.78 -1.33
N THR A 201 0.77 -10.01 -1.13
CA THR A 201 -0.08 -10.88 -1.98
C THR A 201 -1.14 -10.08 -2.72
N ARG A 202 -1.27 -8.79 -2.38
CA ARG A 202 -2.03 -7.80 -3.13
C ARG A 202 -1.22 -6.53 -3.33
N GLY A 203 -1.48 -5.82 -4.42
CA GLY A 203 -0.82 -4.57 -4.75
C GLY A 203 -0.64 -4.36 -6.25
N PHE A 204 -0.05 -3.22 -6.61
CA PHE A 204 0.31 -2.84 -7.96
C PHE A 204 1.78 -3.17 -8.26
N GLY A 205 2.13 -3.19 -9.55
CA GLY A 205 3.49 -3.49 -9.99
C GLY A 205 3.83 -4.98 -9.85
N ASP A 206 5.06 -5.29 -9.45
CA ASP A 206 5.54 -6.65 -9.17
C ASP A 206 5.22 -7.64 -10.31
N GLY A 207 5.41 -7.20 -11.56
CA GLY A 207 4.98 -7.92 -12.75
C GLY A 207 5.50 -9.36 -12.85
N TYR A 208 6.62 -9.67 -12.19
CA TYR A 208 7.14 -11.02 -12.03
C TYR A 208 6.08 -12.03 -11.51
N TYR A 209 5.14 -11.58 -10.70
CA TYR A 209 4.12 -12.45 -10.10
C TYR A 209 2.80 -12.43 -10.87
N LYS A 210 2.69 -11.63 -11.94
CA LYS A 210 1.46 -11.41 -12.70
C LYS A 210 1.53 -11.84 -14.17
N LEU A 211 2.73 -11.77 -14.76
CA LEU A 211 2.92 -11.90 -16.19
C LEU A 211 2.74 -13.35 -16.70
N PRO A 212 2.23 -13.53 -17.93
CA PRO A 212 1.91 -14.85 -18.45
C PRO A 212 3.15 -15.71 -18.69
N ARG A 213 3.03 -17.01 -18.39
CA ARG A 213 4.13 -17.98 -18.53
C ARG A 213 4.60 -18.22 -19.98
N GLY A 214 3.66 -18.30 -20.93
CA GLY A 214 3.90 -18.85 -22.26
C GLY A 214 4.30 -20.34 -22.25
N ILE A 215 4.78 -20.85 -23.39
CA ILE A 215 5.18 -22.26 -23.52
C ILE A 215 6.45 -22.53 -22.70
N ASN A 216 6.41 -23.51 -21.80
CA ASN A 216 7.53 -23.90 -20.92
C ASN A 216 8.17 -22.71 -20.19
N ASN A 217 7.35 -21.76 -19.74
CA ASN A 217 7.78 -20.55 -19.02
C ASN A 217 8.73 -19.62 -19.79
N ARG A 218 8.91 -19.83 -21.11
CA ARG A 218 9.85 -19.05 -21.94
C ARG A 218 9.45 -17.59 -22.05
N GLN A 219 8.16 -17.29 -22.11
CA GLN A 219 7.68 -15.91 -22.23
C GLN A 219 7.90 -15.17 -20.90
N HIS A 220 7.54 -15.80 -19.79
CA HIS A 220 7.78 -15.23 -18.47
C HIS A 220 9.27 -15.00 -18.21
N LYS A 221 10.14 -15.97 -18.51
CA LYS A 221 11.59 -15.79 -18.37
C LYS A 221 12.12 -14.56 -19.13
N LYS A 222 11.66 -14.33 -20.37
CA LYS A 222 12.02 -13.12 -21.13
C LYS A 222 11.56 -11.83 -20.45
N TYR A 223 10.34 -11.81 -19.88
CA TYR A 223 9.88 -10.66 -19.12
C TYR A 223 10.71 -10.44 -17.85
N VAL A 224 11.05 -11.51 -17.12
CA VAL A 224 11.91 -11.42 -15.95
C VAL A 224 13.30 -10.91 -16.31
N ASP A 225 13.86 -11.31 -17.46
CA ASP A 225 15.13 -10.77 -17.97
C ASP A 225 15.05 -9.25 -18.21
N VAL A 226 13.99 -8.77 -18.86
CA VAL A 226 13.77 -7.34 -19.11
C VAL A 226 13.65 -6.56 -17.80
N LEU A 227 12.79 -7.00 -16.89
CA LEU A 227 12.55 -6.32 -15.62
C LEU A 227 13.81 -6.34 -14.74
N SER A 228 14.54 -7.47 -14.71
CA SER A 228 15.79 -7.59 -13.94
C SER A 228 16.92 -6.72 -14.48
N ALA A 229 16.95 -6.45 -15.79
CA ALA A 229 17.96 -5.57 -16.39
C ALA A 229 17.81 -4.09 -15.97
N LEU A 230 16.67 -3.72 -15.36
CA LEU A 230 16.44 -2.39 -14.82
C LEU A 230 16.83 -2.26 -13.35
N ASP A 231 17.13 -3.36 -12.66
CA ASP A 231 17.63 -3.32 -11.28
C ASP A 231 19.06 -2.76 -11.28
N LYS A 232 19.27 -1.66 -10.56
CA LYS A 232 20.55 -0.94 -10.48
C LYS A 232 21.23 -1.10 -9.12
N GLU A 233 20.64 -1.89 -8.22
CA GLU A 233 21.15 -2.05 -6.87
C GLU A 233 22.46 -2.84 -6.88
N LYS A 234 23.56 -2.18 -6.49
CA LYS A 234 24.89 -2.80 -6.50
C LYS A 234 24.96 -3.92 -5.47
N GLY A 235 25.45 -5.09 -5.89
CA GLY A 235 25.66 -6.25 -5.01
C GLY A 235 24.44 -7.15 -4.85
N LYS A 236 23.27 -6.76 -5.37
CA LYS A 236 22.08 -7.61 -5.40
C LYS A 236 22.16 -8.62 -6.54
N VAL A 237 21.88 -9.88 -6.23
CA VAL A 237 21.74 -10.90 -7.28
C VAL A 237 20.40 -10.63 -8.00
N PRO A 238 20.42 -10.36 -9.31
CA PRO A 238 19.19 -10.05 -10.04
C PRO A 238 18.24 -11.25 -10.07
N LEU A 239 16.95 -10.98 -10.20
CA LEU A 239 15.94 -12.04 -10.09
C LEU A 239 16.03 -13.06 -11.22
N ASN A 240 16.44 -12.64 -12.42
CA ASN A 240 16.63 -13.56 -13.54
C ASN A 240 17.74 -14.60 -13.32
N ALA A 241 18.81 -14.25 -12.60
CA ALA A 241 19.85 -15.21 -12.19
C ALA A 241 19.32 -16.26 -11.20
N GLN A 242 18.26 -15.93 -10.46
CA GLN A 242 17.60 -16.80 -9.48
C GLN A 242 16.25 -17.35 -9.98
N TYR A 243 15.97 -17.22 -11.28
CA TYR A 243 14.66 -17.54 -11.85
C TYR A 243 14.19 -18.95 -11.51
N ASN A 244 15.06 -19.94 -11.68
CA ASN A 244 14.71 -21.34 -11.42
C ASN A 244 14.47 -21.60 -9.92
N SER A 245 15.09 -20.83 -9.02
CA SER A 245 14.90 -21.01 -7.57
C SER A 245 13.53 -20.50 -7.13
N TYR A 246 13.13 -19.32 -7.59
CA TYR A 246 11.87 -18.70 -7.16
C TYR A 246 10.66 -19.11 -8.01
N PHE A 247 10.85 -19.32 -9.31
CA PHE A 247 9.75 -19.55 -10.26
C PHE A 247 9.68 -20.98 -10.81
N TYR A 248 10.31 -21.96 -10.13
CA TYR A 248 10.18 -23.38 -10.50
C TYR A 248 8.70 -23.83 -10.55
N GLY A 249 7.91 -23.38 -9.58
CA GLY A 249 6.49 -23.70 -9.45
C GLY A 249 5.55 -22.81 -10.26
N TYR A 250 6.05 -21.86 -11.05
CA TYR A 250 5.22 -20.87 -11.73
C TYR A 250 4.40 -21.48 -12.88
N ARG A 251 3.12 -21.81 -12.61
CA ARG A 251 2.21 -22.55 -13.48
C ARG A 251 0.92 -21.79 -13.80
N THR A 252 0.25 -21.16 -12.84
CA THR A 252 -1.05 -20.49 -13.02
C THR A 252 -1.06 -19.01 -12.59
N PRO A 253 -0.17 -18.15 -13.15
CA PRO A 253 -0.24 -16.72 -12.86
C PRO A 253 -1.58 -16.10 -13.28
N PRO A 254 -2.02 -15.00 -12.66
CA PRO A 254 -1.28 -14.19 -11.68
C PRO A 254 -1.37 -14.74 -10.24
N TYR A 255 -0.29 -14.59 -9.46
CA TYR A 255 -0.22 -14.93 -8.03
C TYR A 255 -0.32 -13.70 -7.11
N LEU A 256 -0.14 -12.51 -7.69
CA LEU A 256 -0.32 -11.21 -7.05
C LEU A 256 -1.45 -10.48 -7.79
N ILE A 257 -2.42 -9.92 -7.07
CA ILE A 257 -3.55 -9.20 -7.66
C ILE A 257 -3.63 -7.77 -7.11
N ALA A 258 -4.13 -6.82 -7.90
CA ALA A 258 -4.40 -5.47 -7.39
C ALA A 258 -5.79 -5.32 -6.75
N THR A 259 -6.67 -6.32 -6.88
CA THR A 259 -8.04 -6.30 -6.34
C THR A 259 -8.01 -6.03 -4.82
N PRO A 260 -8.55 -4.89 -4.34
CA PRO A 260 -8.53 -4.56 -2.92
C PRO A 260 -9.58 -5.36 -2.14
N ASP A 261 -9.38 -5.50 -0.82
CA ASP A 261 -10.49 -5.70 0.10
C ASP A 261 -11.20 -4.35 0.31
N THR A 262 -12.53 -4.37 0.33
CA THR A 262 -13.32 -3.15 0.48
C THR A 262 -14.34 -3.28 1.58
N GLY A 263 -14.59 -2.19 2.29
CA GLY A 263 -15.62 -2.15 3.31
C GLY A 263 -15.92 -0.73 3.75
N VAL A 264 -16.62 -0.62 4.87
CA VAL A 264 -17.14 0.65 5.39
C VAL A 264 -16.76 0.77 6.86
N MET A 265 -16.28 1.95 7.24
CA MET A 265 -16.06 2.35 8.63
C MET A 265 -17.00 3.52 8.96
N THR A 266 -17.73 3.39 10.05
CA THR A 266 -18.62 4.45 10.53
C THR A 266 -17.82 5.50 11.27
N LEU A 267 -18.08 6.78 10.97
CA LEU A 267 -17.47 7.92 11.63
C LEU A 267 -18.51 8.66 12.47
N ASN A 268 -18.03 9.49 13.38
CA ASN A 268 -18.81 10.47 14.11
C ASN A 268 -17.95 11.73 14.34
N PRO A 269 -18.52 12.86 14.79
CA PRO A 269 -17.76 14.11 14.95
C PRO A 269 -16.56 14.00 15.92
N ASP A 270 -16.62 13.04 16.83
CA ASP A 270 -15.55 12.75 17.76
C ASP A 270 -14.56 11.72 17.21
N SER A 271 -14.70 11.21 15.98
CA SER A 271 -13.74 10.26 15.42
C SER A 271 -12.41 10.94 15.08
N PHE A 272 -11.34 10.15 15.05
CA PHE A 272 -10.11 10.42 14.34
C PHE A 272 -9.72 9.19 13.53
N ILE A 273 -8.95 9.42 12.48
CA ILE A 273 -8.52 8.38 11.54
C ILE A 273 -6.99 8.35 11.52
N VAL A 274 -6.40 7.16 11.49
CA VAL A 274 -4.97 6.98 11.23
C VAL A 274 -4.78 6.04 10.05
N CYS A 275 -4.07 6.49 9.03
CA CYS A 275 -3.57 5.62 7.95
C CYS A 275 -2.06 5.53 8.06
N GLY A 276 -1.49 4.35 7.83
CA GLY A 276 -0.04 4.23 7.73
C GLY A 276 0.46 2.97 7.05
N SER A 277 1.73 3.00 6.66
CA SER A 277 2.48 1.86 6.12
C SER A 277 2.84 0.85 7.21
N ASP A 278 3.34 -0.31 6.81
CA ASP A 278 3.71 -1.37 7.75
C ASP A 278 4.86 -0.94 8.68
N GLY A 279 5.72 0.00 8.24
CA GLY A 279 6.77 0.59 9.08
C GLY A 279 6.26 1.20 10.40
N LEU A 280 4.98 1.59 10.48
CA LEU A 280 4.32 1.94 11.75
C LEU A 280 3.72 0.69 12.42
N TYR A 281 2.89 -0.05 11.70
CA TYR A 281 2.03 -1.09 12.27
C TYR A 281 2.75 -2.40 12.65
N ASP A 282 3.97 -2.62 12.16
CA ASP A 282 4.86 -3.68 12.61
C ASP A 282 5.53 -3.35 13.95
N LEU A 283 5.59 -2.07 14.34
CA LEU A 283 6.22 -1.62 15.59
C LEU A 283 5.22 -1.54 16.75
N VAL A 284 3.99 -1.12 16.48
CA VAL A 284 3.00 -0.83 17.51
C VAL A 284 1.61 -1.34 17.16
N THR A 285 0.90 -1.76 18.21
CA THR A 285 -0.51 -2.17 18.11
C THR A 285 -1.43 -0.97 17.91
N SER A 286 -2.60 -1.21 17.32
CA SER A 286 -3.65 -0.20 17.11
C SER A 286 -4.11 0.47 18.42
N GLU A 287 -4.06 -0.24 19.55
CA GLU A 287 -4.35 0.28 20.88
C GLU A 287 -3.34 1.34 21.32
N VAL A 288 -2.04 1.07 21.14
CA VAL A 288 -0.96 2.02 21.43
C VAL A 288 -1.06 3.24 20.53
N ILE A 289 -1.29 3.06 19.22
CA ILE A 289 -1.53 4.18 18.28
C ILE A 289 -2.70 5.04 18.77
N THR A 290 -3.82 4.40 19.11
CA THR A 290 -5.04 5.09 19.58
C THR A 290 -4.76 5.90 20.85
N GLN A 291 -4.04 5.32 21.82
CA GLN A 291 -3.70 5.99 23.07
C GLN A 291 -2.77 7.19 22.84
N THR A 292 -1.73 7.02 22.01
CA THR A 292 -0.79 8.10 21.66
C THR A 292 -1.49 9.25 20.97
N VAL A 293 -2.34 8.99 19.97
CA VAL A 293 -3.08 10.05 19.27
C VAL A 293 -4.06 10.76 20.20
N ARG A 294 -4.78 10.02 21.06
CA ARG A 294 -5.66 10.64 22.07
C ARG A 294 -4.90 11.53 23.05
N GLN A 295 -3.71 11.09 23.48
CA GLN A 295 -2.86 11.89 24.36
C GLN A 295 -2.42 13.17 23.64
N GLY A 296 -1.94 13.08 22.39
CA GLY A 296 -1.60 14.24 21.58
C GLY A 296 -2.76 15.22 21.39
N ILE A 297 -3.99 14.73 21.20
CA ILE A 297 -5.20 15.57 21.11
C ILE A 297 -5.46 16.31 22.43
N ARG A 298 -5.36 15.62 23.58
CA ARG A 298 -5.54 16.23 24.92
C ARG A 298 -4.48 17.29 25.22
N ASP A 299 -3.26 17.05 24.76
CA ASP A 299 -2.12 17.95 24.95
C ASP A 299 -2.10 19.10 23.94
N GLY A 300 -3.05 19.14 23.00
CA GLY A 300 -3.15 20.20 21.99
C GLY A 300 -2.02 20.17 20.96
N VAL A 301 -1.50 18.97 20.65
CA VAL A 301 -0.42 18.80 19.67
C VAL A 301 -0.92 19.12 18.26
N GLU A 302 -0.20 20.01 17.56
CA GLU A 302 -0.57 20.46 16.22
C GLU A 302 -0.42 19.35 15.16
N ASN A 303 0.73 18.65 15.14
CA ASN A 303 1.00 17.55 14.22
C ASN A 303 0.91 16.18 14.91
N LEU A 304 -0.28 15.59 14.90
CA LEU A 304 -0.53 14.29 15.54
C LEU A 304 0.23 13.14 14.87
N ALA A 305 0.52 13.25 13.57
CA ALA A 305 1.26 12.23 12.83
C ALA A 305 2.74 12.22 13.24
N ALA A 306 3.36 13.40 13.34
CA ALA A 306 4.73 13.54 13.84
C ALA A 306 4.86 13.11 15.30
N HIS A 307 3.89 13.48 16.15
CA HIS A 307 3.83 13.03 17.54
C HIS A 307 3.79 11.50 17.67
N LEU A 308 2.99 10.85 16.82
CA LEU A 308 2.94 9.40 16.78
C LEU A 308 4.28 8.79 16.33
N LEU A 309 4.94 9.36 15.32
CA LEU A 309 6.26 8.92 14.89
C LEU A 309 7.30 9.06 16.02
N GLU A 310 7.33 10.19 16.72
CA GLU A 310 8.25 10.43 17.84
C GLU A 310 8.07 9.38 18.95
N ALA A 311 6.82 9.05 19.28
CA ALA A 311 6.50 8.05 20.30
C ALA A 311 7.03 6.65 19.96
N VAL A 312 7.15 6.30 18.68
CA VAL A 312 7.60 4.97 18.22
C VAL A 312 9.06 4.95 17.77
N THR A 313 9.72 6.11 17.62
CA THR A 313 11.10 6.21 17.14
C THR A 313 12.08 5.41 17.99
N ALA A 314 11.88 5.37 19.32
CA ALA A 314 12.73 4.62 20.24
C ALA A 314 12.68 3.09 20.05
N MET A 315 11.67 2.57 19.33
CA MET A 315 11.51 1.13 19.07
C MET A 315 12.44 0.62 17.96
N GLY A 316 13.14 1.52 17.25
CA GLY A 316 14.10 1.17 16.21
C GLY A 316 13.42 0.95 14.86
N ILE A 317 13.00 2.04 14.24
CA ILE A 317 12.36 2.03 12.91
C ILE A 317 13.34 1.52 11.86
N GLY A 318 13.00 0.38 11.23
CA GLY A 318 13.81 -0.28 10.21
C GLY A 318 13.33 -0.08 8.78
N ASP A 319 12.07 0.35 8.59
CA ASP A 319 11.45 0.57 7.28
C ASP A 319 10.99 2.02 7.09
N ASP A 320 10.56 2.34 5.88
CA ASP A 320 9.93 3.63 5.59
C ASP A 320 8.63 3.73 6.41
N VAL A 321 8.33 4.92 6.94
CA VAL A 321 7.13 5.16 7.74
C VAL A 321 6.38 6.32 7.13
N THR A 322 5.12 6.08 6.77
CA THR A 322 4.18 7.12 6.35
C THR A 322 2.97 7.06 7.25
N ILE A 323 2.59 8.19 7.84
CA ILE A 323 1.44 8.31 8.75
C ILE A 323 0.60 9.50 8.32
N LEU A 324 -0.71 9.28 8.20
CA LEU A 324 -1.72 10.32 8.09
C LEU A 324 -2.64 10.24 9.30
N VAL A 325 -2.90 11.37 9.96
CA VAL A 325 -3.87 11.48 11.05
C VAL A 325 -4.91 12.52 10.66
N LEU A 326 -6.18 12.12 10.55
CA LEU A 326 -7.28 13.03 10.28
C LEU A 326 -8.13 13.25 11.53
N THR A 327 -8.46 14.50 11.82
CA THR A 327 -9.41 14.90 12.86
C THR A 327 -10.49 15.80 12.26
N PHE A 328 -11.72 15.63 12.74
CA PHE A 328 -12.82 16.56 12.44
C PHE A 328 -12.73 17.77 13.37
N ASN A 329 -12.89 18.98 12.82
CA ASN A 329 -12.92 20.22 13.58
C ASN A 329 -14.32 20.52 14.15
#